data_AF-A0A7T1IDI7-F1
#
_entry.id   AF-A0A7T1IDI7-F1
#
_cell.length_a   1.000
_cell.length_b   1.000
_cell.length_c   1.000
_cell.angle_alpha   90.00
_cell.angle_beta   90.00
_cell.angle_gamma   90.00
#
_symmetry.space_group_name_H-M   'P 1'
#
loop_
_entity.id
_entity.type
_entity.pdbx_description
1 polymer ?
#
loop_
_entity_poly.entity_id
_entity_poly.type
_entity_poly.pdbx_seq_one_letter_code
_entity_poly.pdbx_strand_id
1 'polypeptide(L)' 'MVAALPLLNPAAQAGSITASSIWDKNNAIARAQEQMPAGAVVSAKRCQEIEVRGYTRYLCTLEFTQRPLQD' A
#
# COMPACT_ATOMS: atom_id res chain seq x y z
N MET A 1 21.57 39.20 -9.32
CA MET A 1 20.74 38.39 -8.40
C MET A 1 20.70 36.98 -8.95
N VAL A 2 21.27 36.00 -8.25
CA VAL A 2 21.24 34.60 -8.68
C VAL A 2 19.99 33.98 -8.07
N ALA A 3 19.00 33.67 -8.89
CA ALA A 3 17.80 32.98 -8.44
C ALA A 3 18.16 31.54 -8.08
N ALA A 4 18.01 31.20 -6.80
CA ALA A 4 18.13 29.83 -6.33
C ALA A 4 16.94 29.03 -6.90
N LEU A 5 17.24 28.04 -7.74
CA LEU A 5 16.24 27.07 -8.23
C LEU A 5 15.74 26.26 -7.03
N PRO A 6 14.41 26.19 -6.78
CA PRO A 6 13.89 25.35 -5.73
C PRO A 6 14.21 23.90 -6.11
N LEU A 7 14.87 23.19 -5.20
CA LEU A 7 15.06 21.75 -5.29
C LEU A 7 13.66 21.11 -5.37
N LEU A 8 13.25 20.70 -6.57
CA LEU A 8 12.08 19.87 -6.81
C LEU A 8 12.34 18.52 -6.13
N ASN A 9 11.97 18.41 -4.86
CA ASN A 9 11.87 17.11 -4.20
C ASN A 9 10.77 16.35 -4.95
N PRO A 10 11.07 15.23 -5.63
CA PRO A 10 10.05 14.45 -6.29
C PRO A 10 9.02 14.04 -5.23
N ALA A 11 7.78 14.52 -5.37
CA ALA A 11 6.73 14.23 -4.42
C ALA A 11 6.56 12.71 -4.34
N ALA A 12 6.78 12.13 -3.16
CA ALA A 12 6.49 10.73 -2.93
C ALA A 12 4.99 10.52 -3.16
N GLN A 13 4.64 9.62 -4.08
CA GLN A 13 3.26 9.25 -4.32
C GLN A 13 2.84 8.27 -3.23
N ALA A 14 1.83 8.63 -2.45
CA ALA A 14 1.23 7.73 -1.48
C ALA A 14 -0.02 7.08 -2.07
N GLY A 15 -0.22 5.80 -1.80
CA GLY A 15 -1.38 5.05 -2.24
C GLY A 15 -1.81 4.01 -1.23
N SER A 16 -2.95 3.37 -1.47
CA SER A 16 -3.41 2.25 -0.68
C SER A 16 -4.05 1.17 -1.55
N ILE A 17 -3.88 -0.09 -1.15
CA ILE A 17 -4.51 -1.26 -1.78
C ILE A 17 -5.19 -2.04 -0.68
N THR A 18 -6.41 -2.49 -0.94
CA THR A 18 -7.14 -3.39 -0.05
C THR A 18 -7.38 -4.72 -0.74
N ALA A 19 -7.08 -5.82 -0.05
CA ALA A 19 -7.40 -7.16 -0.50
C ALA A 19 -8.05 -7.97 0.63
N SER A 20 -8.73 -9.06 0.27
CA SER A 20 -9.38 -9.93 1.24
C SER A 20 -9.01 -11.40 1.06
N SER A 21 -9.15 -12.18 2.12
CA SER A 21 -8.88 -13.62 2.17
C SER A 21 -9.83 -14.30 3.14
N ILE A 22 -10.23 -15.54 2.86
CA ILE A 22 -10.97 -16.40 3.82
C ILE A 22 -10.06 -17.41 4.53
N TRP A 23 -8.79 -17.52 4.11
CA TRP A 23 -7.85 -18.48 4.70
C TRP A 23 -7.21 -17.91 5.95
N ASP A 24 -6.45 -16.83 5.81
CA ASP A 24 -5.85 -16.11 6.91
C ASP A 24 -5.51 -14.65 6.51
N LYS A 25 -5.05 -13.89 7.51
CA LYS A 25 -4.58 -12.50 7.40
C LYS A 25 -3.35 -12.34 6.50
N ASN A 26 -2.39 -13.26 6.55
CA ASN A 26 -1.14 -13.17 5.78
C ASN A 26 -1.41 -13.33 4.29
N ASN A 27 -2.36 -14.18 3.91
CA ASN A 27 -2.81 -14.30 2.54
C ASN A 27 -3.50 -13.03 2.05
N ALA A 28 -4.34 -12.36 2.85
CA ALA A 28 -4.90 -11.06 2.48
C ALA A 28 -3.80 -10.00 2.26
N ILE A 29 -2.76 -10.00 3.10
CA ILE A 29 -1.60 -9.12 2.95
C ILE A 29 -0.85 -9.44 1.64
N ALA A 30 -0.54 -10.70 1.38
CA ALA A 30 0.18 -11.12 0.16
C ALA A 30 -0.58 -10.68 -1.11
N ARG A 31 -1.89 -10.87 -1.15
CA ARG A 31 -2.74 -10.44 -2.27
C ARG A 31 -2.78 -8.92 -2.46
N ALA A 32 -2.69 -8.15 -1.37
CA ALA A 32 -2.56 -6.70 -1.45
C ALA A 32 -1.16 -6.28 -1.95
N GLN A 33 -0.11 -7.01 -1.55
CA GLN A 33 1.25 -6.76 -2.03
C GLN A 33 1.44 -7.09 -3.51
N GLU A 34 0.82 -8.16 -4.01
CA GLU A 34 0.85 -8.54 -5.44
C GLU A 34 0.31 -7.45 -6.37
N GLN A 35 -0.56 -6.59 -5.87
CA GLN A 35 -1.15 -5.46 -6.61
C GLN A 35 -0.35 -4.17 -6.47
N MET A 36 0.68 -4.13 -5.62
CA MET A 36 1.47 -2.92 -5.41
C MET A 36 2.26 -2.58 -6.67
N PRO A 37 2.38 -1.28 -7.00
CA PRO A 37 3.30 -0.86 -8.05
C PRO A 37 4.73 -1.32 -7.79
N ALA A 38 5.47 -1.60 -8.85
CA ALA A 38 6.89 -1.95 -8.74
C ALA A 38 7.66 -0.83 -8.04
N GLY A 39 8.51 -1.20 -7.07
CA GLY A 39 9.31 -0.24 -6.29
C GLY A 39 8.54 0.54 -5.23
N ALA A 40 7.22 0.32 -5.07
CA ALA A 40 6.48 0.86 -3.94
C ALA A 40 6.88 0.16 -2.63
N VAL A 41 6.93 0.91 -1.54
CA VAL A 41 7.29 0.42 -0.21
C VAL A 41 6.10 0.57 0.72
N VAL A 42 5.74 -0.51 1.41
CA VAL A 42 4.65 -0.49 2.40
C VAL A 42 5.02 0.45 3.55
N SER A 43 4.18 1.44 3.82
CA SER A 43 4.33 2.39 4.92
C SER A 43 3.44 2.04 6.12
N ALA A 44 2.28 1.43 5.89
CA ALA A 44 1.41 0.96 6.97
C ALA A 44 0.58 -0.26 6.54
N LYS A 45 0.15 -1.05 7.54
CA LYS A 45 -0.71 -2.21 7.35
C LYS A 45 -1.86 -2.15 8.34
N ARG A 46 -3.09 -2.28 7.86
CA ARG A 46 -4.29 -2.36 8.70
C ARG A 46 -5.10 -3.56 8.26
N CYS A 47 -5.46 -4.43 9.20
CA CYS A 47 -6.26 -5.62 8.91
C CYS A 47 -7.46 -5.67 9.85
N GLN A 48 -8.58 -6.10 9.30
CA GLN A 48 -9.83 -6.32 10.01
C GLN A 48 -10.30 -7.75 9.74
N GLU A 49 -10.84 -8.37 10.78
CA GLU A 49 -11.57 -9.63 10.66
C GLU A 49 -13.05 -9.29 10.60
N ILE A 50 -13.70 -9.72 9.52
CA ILE A 50 -15.10 -9.44 9.27
C ILE A 50 -15.81 -10.79 9.27
N GLU A 51 -16.72 -10.99 10.21
CA GLU A 51 -17.59 -12.16 10.20
C GLU A 51 -18.76 -11.91 9.25
N VAL A 52 -18.91 -12.78 8.25
CA VAL A 52 -19.99 -12.73 7.27
C VAL A 52 -20.72 -14.07 7.30
N ARG A 53 -21.91 -14.09 7.91
CA ARG A 53 -22.79 -15.27 8.01
C ARG A 53 -22.06 -16.52 8.55
N GLY A 54 -21.27 -16.35 9.62
CA GLY A 54 -20.55 -17.44 10.27
C GLY A 54 -19.19 -17.80 9.64
N TYR A 55 -18.74 -17.04 8.63
CA TYR A 55 -17.41 -17.20 8.05
C TYR A 55 -16.55 -15.95 8.30
N THR A 56 -15.32 -16.15 8.76
CA THR A 56 -14.36 -15.06 8.90
C THR A 56 -13.76 -14.72 7.54
N ARG A 57 -13.76 -13.42 7.22
CA ARG A 57 -13.02 -12.84 6.10
C ARG A 57 -12.02 -11.83 6.64
N TYR A 58 -10.77 -11.99 6.26
CA TYR A 58 -9.69 -11.07 6.56
C TYR A 58 -9.64 -9.99 5.48
N LEU A 59 -9.83 -8.72 5.84
CA LEU A 59 -9.72 -7.57 4.96
C LEU A 59 -8.48 -6.76 5.37
N CYS A 60 -7.47 -6.69 4.51
CA CYS A 60 -6.24 -5.96 4.80
C CYS A 60 -6.02 -4.82 3.79
N THR A 61 -5.79 -3.63 4.33
CA THR A 61 -5.37 -2.44 3.59
C THR A 61 -3.89 -2.19 3.83
N LEU A 62 -3.12 -2.09 2.76
CA LEU A 62 -1.73 -1.68 2.77
C LEU A 62 -1.64 -0.26 2.24
N GLU A 63 -1.07 0.63 3.04
CA GLU A 63 -0.61 1.93 2.55
C GLU A 63 0.82 1.78 2.07
N PHE A 64 1.14 2.49 0.99
CA PHE A 64 2.47 2.47 0.43
C PHE A 64 2.88 3.87 -0.03
N THR A 65 4.18 4.06 -0.09
CA THR A 65 4.79 5.21 -0.77
C THR A 65 5.62 4.73 -1.93
N GLN A 66 5.65 5.51 -2.99
CA GLN A 66 6.49 5.27 -4.15
C GLN A 66 7.23 6.56 -4.46
N ARG A 67 8.56 6.46 -4.56
CA ARG A 67 9.35 7.53 -5.15
C ARG A 67 9.15 7.49 -6.67
N PRO A 68 8.96 8.65 -7.32
CA PRO A 68 9.01 8.71 -8.77
C PRO A 68 10.26 8.00 -9.27
N LEU A 69 10.09 7.09 -10.25
CA LEU A 69 11.21 6.42 -10.91
C LEU A 69 12.09 7.54 -11.49
N GLN A 70 13.33 7.66 -11.02
CA GLN A 70 14.29 8.57 -11.61
C GLN A 70 14.98 7.79 -12.73
N ASP A 71 14.54 8.05 -13.97
CA ASP A 71 15.26 7.64 -15.18
C ASP A 71 16.53 8.49 -15.37
#